data_AF-A0A067T6S5-F1
#
_entry.id   AF-A0A067T6S5-F1
#
_cell.length_a   1.000
_cell.length_b   1.000
_cell.length_c   1.000
_cell.angle_alpha   90.00
_cell.angle_beta   90.00
_cell.angle_gamma   90.00
#
_symmetry.space_group_name_H-M   'P 1'
#
loop_
_entity.id
_entity.type
_entity.pdbx_description
1 polymer ?
#
loop_
_entity_poly.entity_id
_entity_poly.type
_entity_poly.pdbx_seq_one_letter_code
_entity_poly.pdbx_strand_id
1 'polypeptide(L)'
;MSYPDGLFYAYAKNDSDDWSWRYLITFLNASVADQWWRAVTDSVAGGYTRFAGVKRLSNQWYTHNPNVNAGNISETVNDVKAANSFLGKVFFTLIVDRDGRTLSVAPTINFTAYKSNSSFFVRSILNPTRYWYYPPASGGAVLASNTRRTRFTIGIVAAAQPDGTIMIGTDKVYISVTATNQAVGIAGGSGADQGGNNLLVLGNPNGGTQFNFSDFAGGFGLADENVGNDELVVTWRGEDLAGERWELVF
;
A
#
# COMPACT_ATOMS: atom_id res chain seq x y z
N MET A 1 4.19 -2.48 5.72
CA MET A 1 4.53 -1.20 5.13
C MET A 1 4.77 -0.17 6.23
N SER A 2 5.96 0.47 6.32
CA SER A 2 6.02 1.73 7.09
C SER A 2 5.31 2.76 6.27
N TYR A 3 4.12 3.11 6.68
CA TYR A 3 3.76 4.49 6.55
C TYR A 3 4.69 5.25 7.51
N PRO A 4 5.08 6.51 7.22
CA PRO A 4 5.76 7.33 8.21
C PRO A 4 4.97 7.21 9.52
N ASP A 5 5.63 6.80 10.60
CA ASP A 5 4.98 6.73 11.90
C ASP A 5 4.64 8.17 12.29
N GLY A 6 3.34 8.48 12.32
CA GLY A 6 2.87 9.83 12.55
C GLY A 6 1.52 10.10 11.91
N LEU A 7 0.89 11.17 12.37
CA LEU A 7 -0.41 11.60 11.88
C LEU A 7 -0.33 11.89 10.37
N PHE A 8 -1.36 11.43 9.67
CA PHE A 8 -1.54 11.74 8.25
C PHE A 8 -2.76 12.64 8.10
N TYR A 9 -2.59 13.72 7.34
CA TYR A 9 -3.63 14.72 7.12
C TYR A 9 -4.02 14.75 5.66
N ALA A 10 -5.32 14.89 5.42
CA ALA A 10 -5.88 15.12 4.10
C ALA A 10 -7.00 16.14 4.16
N TYR A 11 -7.25 16.83 3.06
CA TYR A 11 -8.44 17.67 2.91
C TYR A 11 -9.56 16.92 2.24
N ALA A 12 -10.79 17.26 2.61
CA ALA A 12 -11.96 16.99 1.82
C ALA A 12 -12.78 18.26 1.59
N LYS A 13 -13.36 18.36 0.41
CA LYS A 13 -14.20 19.49 0.02
C LYS A 13 -15.48 19.00 -0.64
N ASN A 14 -16.60 19.72 -0.44
CA ASN A 14 -17.79 19.53 -1.25
C ASN A 14 -17.47 19.86 -2.72
N ASP A 15 -17.86 19.02 -3.67
CA ASP A 15 -17.66 19.29 -5.10
C ASP A 15 -18.82 20.07 -5.73
N SER A 16 -19.93 20.25 -5.01
CA SER A 16 -21.09 21.01 -5.48
C SER A 16 -20.91 22.53 -5.34
N ASP A 17 -19.99 22.99 -4.48
CA ASP A 17 -19.70 24.40 -4.29
C ASP A 17 -18.25 24.63 -3.77
N ASP A 18 -17.90 25.89 -3.47
CA ASP A 18 -16.60 26.27 -2.92
C ASP A 18 -16.63 26.79 -1.47
N TRP A 19 -17.79 26.78 -0.82
CA TRP A 19 -17.97 27.46 0.46
C TRP A 19 -18.35 26.53 1.62
N SER A 20 -19.01 25.40 1.36
CA SER A 20 -19.57 24.53 2.39
C SER A 20 -18.79 23.23 2.62
N TRP A 21 -19.01 22.62 3.80
CA TRP A 21 -18.60 21.26 4.17
C TRP A 21 -17.15 20.92 3.82
N ARG A 22 -16.23 21.73 4.33
CA ARG A 22 -14.80 21.54 4.13
C ARG A 22 -14.23 20.86 5.36
N TYR A 23 -13.46 19.79 5.17
CA TYR A 23 -12.91 19.00 6.28
C TYR A 23 -11.40 18.91 6.21
N LEU A 24 -10.76 19.02 7.37
CA LEU A 24 -9.45 18.43 7.62
C LEU A 24 -9.71 17.03 8.16
N ILE A 25 -9.28 16.01 7.44
CA ILE A 25 -9.31 14.62 7.88
C ILE A 25 -7.97 14.31 8.54
N THR A 26 -8.02 13.84 9.77
CA THR A 26 -6.83 13.38 10.50
C THR A 26 -6.91 11.87 10.67
N PHE A 27 -5.88 11.19 10.17
CA PHE A 27 -5.71 9.75 10.28
C PHE A 27 -4.56 9.45 11.23
N LEU A 28 -4.66 8.34 11.96
CA LEU A 28 -3.59 7.84 12.83
C LEU A 28 -2.25 7.72 12.09
N ASN A 29 -2.29 7.26 10.84
CA ASN A 29 -1.18 7.25 9.89
C ASN A 29 -1.73 7.06 8.47
N ALA A 30 -0.85 7.13 7.47
CA ALA A 30 -1.26 6.99 6.07
C ALA A 30 -1.80 5.58 5.73
N SER A 31 -1.45 4.53 6.50
CA SER A 31 -2.06 3.19 6.30
C SER A 31 -3.53 3.21 6.59
N VAL A 32 -3.89 3.88 7.68
CA VAL A 32 -5.28 4.02 8.09
C VAL A 32 -6.05 4.83 7.05
N ALA A 33 -5.42 5.81 6.40
CA ALA A 33 -6.03 6.54 5.30
C ALA A 33 -6.35 5.64 4.10
N ASP A 34 -5.39 4.81 3.67
CA ASP A 34 -5.59 3.87 2.57
C ASP A 34 -6.63 2.79 2.91
N GLN A 35 -6.60 2.24 4.13
CA GLN A 35 -7.57 1.27 4.61
C GLN A 35 -8.99 1.86 4.73
N TRP A 36 -9.11 3.10 5.24
CA TRP A 36 -10.40 3.79 5.33
C TRP A 36 -10.96 4.07 3.94
N TRP A 37 -10.13 4.59 3.03
CA TRP A 37 -10.53 4.84 1.64
C TRP A 37 -11.03 3.55 0.98
N ARG A 38 -10.31 2.45 1.20
CA ARG A 38 -10.67 1.13 0.71
C ARG A 38 -12.03 0.66 1.22
N ALA A 39 -12.26 0.77 2.53
CA ALA A 39 -13.54 0.40 3.13
C ALA A 39 -14.72 1.23 2.56
N VAL A 40 -14.51 2.53 2.35
CA VAL A 40 -15.52 3.40 1.71
C VAL A 40 -15.82 2.94 0.29
N THR A 41 -14.79 2.73 -0.55
CA THR A 41 -15.01 2.30 -1.94
C THR A 41 -15.60 0.90 -2.06
N ASP A 42 -15.19 -0.02 -1.19
CA ASP A 42 -15.68 -1.40 -1.18
C ASP A 42 -17.15 -1.46 -0.75
N SER A 43 -17.57 -0.61 0.19
CA SER A 43 -18.99 -0.49 0.55
C SER A 43 -19.86 -0.08 -0.65
N VAL A 44 -19.38 0.88 -1.44
CA VAL A 44 -20.07 1.36 -2.65
C VAL A 44 -20.09 0.28 -3.72
N ALA A 45 -18.95 -0.39 -3.95
CA ALA A 45 -18.87 -1.51 -4.89
C ALA A 45 -19.75 -2.69 -4.49
N GLY A 46 -19.93 -2.91 -3.18
CA GLY A 46 -20.87 -3.88 -2.60
C GLY A 46 -22.34 -3.46 -2.67
N GLY A 47 -22.67 -2.34 -3.31
CA GLY A 47 -24.03 -1.85 -3.51
C GLY A 47 -24.53 -0.87 -2.44
N TYR A 48 -23.73 -0.55 -1.43
CA TYR A 48 -24.07 0.48 -0.44
C TYR A 48 -23.67 1.87 -0.95
N THR A 49 -24.52 2.46 -1.78
CA THR A 49 -24.19 3.65 -2.58
C THR A 49 -24.21 4.98 -1.82
N ARG A 50 -24.52 5.00 -0.51
CA ARG A 50 -24.62 6.23 0.31
C ARG A 50 -23.41 7.17 0.16
N PHE A 51 -22.21 6.59 0.05
CA PHE A 51 -20.96 7.35 -0.06
C PHE A 51 -20.37 7.35 -1.48
N ALA A 52 -21.17 7.05 -2.52
CA ALA A 52 -20.70 7.04 -3.91
C ALA A 52 -20.26 8.43 -4.41
N GLY A 53 -20.70 9.50 -3.75
CA GLY A 53 -20.23 10.86 -4.00
C GLY A 53 -18.80 11.12 -3.51
N VAL A 54 -18.23 10.27 -2.65
CA VAL A 54 -16.88 10.45 -2.10
C VAL A 54 -15.83 9.99 -3.12
N LYS A 55 -14.88 10.86 -3.44
CA LYS A 55 -13.81 10.60 -4.41
C LYS A 55 -12.45 10.98 -3.81
N ARG A 56 -11.41 10.21 -4.16
CA ARG A 56 -10.02 10.52 -3.84
C ARG A 56 -9.32 11.07 -5.07
N LEU A 57 -8.86 12.32 -5.00
CA LEU A 57 -8.13 12.96 -6.11
C LEU A 57 -6.61 12.82 -5.95
N SER A 58 -6.11 12.82 -4.72
CA SER A 58 -4.71 12.55 -4.38
C SER A 58 -4.63 11.87 -3.00
N ASN A 59 -3.42 11.60 -2.52
CA ASN A 59 -3.25 11.03 -1.18
C ASN A 59 -3.78 11.94 -0.08
N GLN A 60 -3.65 13.27 -0.25
CA GLN A 60 -4.05 14.27 0.74
C GLN A 60 -5.25 15.10 0.29
N TRP A 61 -5.98 14.69 -0.76
CA TRP A 61 -7.12 15.44 -1.29
C TRP A 61 -8.26 14.54 -1.72
N TYR A 62 -9.42 14.78 -1.12
CA TYR A 62 -10.68 14.11 -1.37
C TYR A 62 -11.74 15.15 -1.77
N THR A 63 -12.75 14.68 -2.49
CA THR A 63 -13.99 15.42 -2.68
C THR A 63 -15.17 14.56 -2.25
N HIS A 64 -16.30 15.21 -1.99
CA HIS A 64 -17.54 14.52 -1.73
C HIS A 64 -18.72 15.33 -2.27
N ASN A 65 -19.82 14.65 -2.54
CA ASN A 65 -21.07 15.27 -2.93
C ASN A 65 -22.21 14.69 -2.09
N PRO A 66 -22.70 15.40 -1.06
CA PRO A 66 -23.80 14.89 -0.25
C PRO A 66 -25.14 14.86 -1.00
N ASN A 67 -25.27 15.53 -2.15
CA ASN A 67 -26.45 15.38 -3.01
C ASN A 67 -26.43 14.07 -3.81
N VAL A 68 -25.27 13.40 -3.91
CA VAL A 68 -25.13 12.08 -4.54
C VAL A 68 -25.26 11.02 -3.45
N ASN A 69 -26.46 10.44 -3.33
CA ASN A 69 -26.82 9.38 -2.38
C ASN A 69 -26.73 9.77 -0.89
N ALA A 70 -26.89 11.06 -0.58
CA ALA A 70 -27.18 11.60 0.76
C ALA A 70 -26.10 11.44 1.85
N GLY A 71 -24.93 10.84 1.56
CA GLY A 71 -23.87 10.65 2.56
C GLY A 71 -22.85 11.79 2.58
N ASN A 72 -22.65 12.41 3.74
CA ASN A 72 -21.50 13.29 3.97
C ASN A 72 -20.25 12.44 4.27
N ILE A 73 -19.08 12.84 3.76
CA ILE A 73 -17.82 12.10 3.96
C ILE A 73 -17.48 11.90 5.44
N SER A 74 -17.82 12.87 6.29
CA SER A 74 -17.57 12.81 7.74
C SER A 74 -18.41 11.75 8.45
N GLU A 75 -19.51 11.29 7.84
CA GLU A 75 -20.39 10.25 8.40
C GLU A 75 -19.82 8.83 8.19
N THR A 76 -18.85 8.67 7.28
CA THR A 76 -18.29 7.34 6.93
C THR A 76 -17.80 6.55 8.14
N VAL A 77 -17.18 7.22 9.11
CA VAL A 77 -16.63 6.60 10.34
C VAL A 77 -17.68 6.28 11.40
N ASN A 78 -18.92 6.76 11.24
CA ASN A 78 -20.04 6.41 12.11
C ASN A 78 -20.95 5.35 11.45
N ASP A 79 -20.84 5.15 10.13
CA ASP A 79 -21.69 4.23 9.39
C ASP A 79 -21.14 2.79 9.39
N VAL A 80 -21.92 1.88 9.98
CA VAL A 80 -21.57 0.45 10.12
C VAL A 80 -21.41 -0.28 8.79
N LYS A 81 -22.00 0.23 7.70
CA LYS A 81 -21.90 -0.37 6.37
C LYS A 81 -20.75 0.20 5.54
N ALA A 82 -20.06 1.24 6.03
CA ALA A 82 -18.94 1.86 5.32
C ALA A 82 -17.61 1.68 6.05
N ALA A 83 -17.39 2.41 7.15
CA ALA A 83 -16.07 2.49 7.77
C ALA A 83 -16.12 2.68 9.30
N ASN A 84 -17.14 2.17 9.99
CA ASN A 84 -17.26 2.31 11.45
C ASN A 84 -16.07 1.72 12.24
N SER A 85 -15.38 0.70 11.70
CA SER A 85 -14.15 0.13 12.30
C SER A 85 -12.97 1.12 12.38
N PHE A 86 -13.09 2.30 11.76
CA PHE A 86 -12.12 3.39 11.80
C PHE A 86 -12.45 4.47 12.83
N LEU A 87 -13.55 4.34 13.57
CA LEU A 87 -13.86 5.20 14.71
C LEU A 87 -12.68 5.17 15.72
N GLY A 88 -12.22 6.35 16.13
CA GLY A 88 -11.04 6.51 16.99
C GLY A 88 -9.68 6.42 16.27
N LYS A 89 -9.65 6.05 14.98
CA LYS A 89 -8.45 6.07 14.13
C LYS A 89 -8.48 7.18 13.07
N VAL A 90 -9.67 7.66 12.75
CA VAL A 90 -9.95 8.74 11.80
C VAL A 90 -10.94 9.69 12.43
N PHE A 91 -10.69 11.00 12.31
CA PHE A 91 -11.67 12.01 12.65
C PHE A 91 -11.66 13.16 11.65
N PHE A 92 -12.79 13.85 11.59
CA PHE A 92 -13.04 14.97 10.68
C PHE A 92 -13.17 16.24 11.49
N THR A 93 -12.39 17.25 11.14
CA THR A 93 -12.56 18.61 11.66
C THR A 93 -13.24 19.44 10.59
N LEU A 94 -14.44 19.93 10.87
CA LEU A 94 -15.11 20.90 10.00
C LEU A 94 -14.29 22.20 10.02
N ILE A 95 -13.79 22.59 8.86
CA ILE A 95 -13.08 23.85 8.66
C ILE A 95 -14.12 24.94 8.45
N VAL A 96 -13.80 26.18 8.85
CA VAL A 96 -14.57 27.39 8.54
C VAL A 96 -14.99 27.42 7.07
N ASP A 97 -16.08 28.11 6.74
CA ASP A 97 -16.47 28.36 5.35
C ASP A 97 -15.47 29.31 4.67
N ARG A 98 -15.59 29.49 3.34
CA ARG A 98 -14.58 30.16 2.48
C ARG A 98 -14.04 31.47 3.05
N ASP A 99 -14.89 32.27 3.67
CA ASP A 99 -14.55 33.61 4.13
C ASP A 99 -13.92 33.65 5.54
N GLY A 100 -13.71 32.48 6.16
CA GLY A 100 -12.98 32.34 7.42
C GLY A 100 -11.47 32.56 7.22
N ARG A 101 -10.85 33.30 8.14
CA ARG A 101 -9.43 33.72 8.06
C ARG A 101 -8.41 32.64 8.49
N THR A 102 -8.85 31.41 8.71
CA THR A 102 -8.01 30.32 9.24
C THR A 102 -7.97 29.15 8.26
N LEU A 103 -6.82 28.92 7.64
CA LEU A 103 -6.53 27.70 6.90
C LEU A 103 -5.55 26.85 7.72
N SER A 104 -6.02 25.70 8.21
CA SER A 104 -5.09 24.71 8.78
C SER A 104 -4.33 24.10 7.62
N VAL A 105 -3.05 24.44 7.42
CA VAL A 105 -2.22 23.89 6.33
C VAL A 105 -1.72 22.51 6.73
N ALA A 106 -2.20 21.47 6.05
CA ALA A 106 -1.65 20.13 6.18
C ALA A 106 -0.28 20.10 5.50
N PRO A 107 0.77 19.58 6.17
CA PRO A 107 2.08 19.45 5.54
C PRO A 107 1.97 18.52 4.33
N THR A 108 2.61 18.90 3.22
CA THR A 108 2.71 18.04 2.04
C THR A 108 3.55 16.83 2.39
N ILE A 109 3.00 15.64 2.14
CA ILE A 109 3.70 14.37 2.33
C ILE A 109 3.91 13.77 0.95
N ASN A 110 5.18 13.60 0.56
CA ASN A 110 5.52 12.89 -0.65
C ASN A 110 5.43 11.38 -0.40
N PHE A 111 4.27 10.81 -0.70
CA PHE A 111 4.00 9.39 -0.50
C PHE A 111 3.47 8.75 -1.78
N THR A 112 3.95 7.55 -2.07
CA THR A 112 3.55 6.75 -3.24
C THR A 112 2.18 6.11 -2.99
N ALA A 113 1.19 6.34 -3.87
CA ALA A 113 -0.06 5.58 -3.83
C ALA A 113 0.18 4.16 -4.36
N TYR A 114 -0.01 3.14 -3.52
CA TYR A 114 0.24 1.74 -3.90
C TYR A 114 -0.95 1.14 -4.62
N LYS A 115 -0.97 1.34 -5.93
CA LYS A 115 -2.05 0.86 -6.79
C LYS A 115 -1.76 -0.55 -7.29
N SER A 116 -2.77 -1.41 -7.26
CA SER A 116 -2.74 -2.76 -7.83
C SER A 116 -2.38 -2.71 -9.31
N ASN A 117 -1.58 -3.68 -9.75
CA ASN A 117 -1.05 -3.82 -11.11
C ASN A 117 -0.18 -2.65 -11.56
N SER A 118 0.43 -1.93 -10.62
CA SER A 118 1.43 -0.89 -10.90
C SER A 118 2.86 -1.41 -10.74
N SER A 119 3.80 -0.72 -11.37
CA SER A 119 5.23 -1.07 -11.39
C SER A 119 6.03 -0.20 -10.42
N PHE A 120 6.84 -0.83 -9.57
CA PHE A 120 7.62 -0.19 -8.52
C PHE A 120 9.04 -0.74 -8.46
N PHE A 121 9.98 0.07 -7.98
CA PHE A 121 11.19 -0.44 -7.33
C PHE A 121 10.88 -0.76 -5.87
N VAL A 122 11.48 -1.83 -5.36
CA VAL A 122 11.40 -2.19 -3.93
C VAL A 122 12.70 -1.74 -3.26
N ARG A 123 12.60 -0.86 -2.27
CA ARG A 123 13.75 -0.19 -1.61
C ARG A 123 13.79 -0.54 -0.12
N SER A 124 14.98 -0.75 0.44
CA SER A 124 15.13 -0.94 1.89
C SER A 124 14.90 0.38 2.61
N ILE A 125 14.12 0.36 3.68
CA ILE A 125 13.84 1.56 4.49
C ILE A 125 15.05 1.89 5.38
N LEU A 126 15.76 0.88 5.86
CA LEU A 126 16.96 1.07 6.69
C LEU A 126 18.16 1.57 5.88
N ASN A 127 18.24 1.16 4.60
CA ASN A 127 19.27 1.62 3.68
C ASN A 127 18.67 2.04 2.32
N PRO A 128 18.33 3.32 2.12
CA PRO A 128 17.69 3.81 0.90
C PRO A 128 18.51 3.70 -0.40
N THR A 129 19.78 3.31 -0.34
CA THR A 129 20.57 3.01 -1.54
C THR A 129 20.38 1.57 -2.01
N ARG A 130 19.83 0.69 -1.16
CA ARG A 130 19.61 -0.73 -1.43
C ARG A 130 18.24 -1.00 -2.03
N TYR A 131 18.21 -1.66 -3.19
CA TYR A 131 17.00 -2.01 -3.92
C TYR A 131 16.97 -3.49 -4.26
N TRP A 132 15.76 -4.04 -4.44
CA TRP A 132 15.62 -5.34 -5.08
C TRP A 132 16.07 -5.27 -6.53
N TYR A 133 16.83 -6.27 -6.92
CA TYR A 133 17.43 -6.43 -8.21
C TYR A 133 17.31 -7.90 -8.63
N TYR A 134 16.90 -8.10 -9.87
CA TYR A 134 16.90 -9.40 -10.50
C TYR A 134 17.90 -9.40 -11.66
N PRO A 135 19.06 -10.05 -11.50
CA PRO A 135 19.98 -10.35 -12.60
C PRO A 135 19.46 -11.56 -13.38
N PRO A 136 19.30 -11.49 -14.71
CA PRO A 136 18.94 -12.66 -15.51
C PRO A 136 19.90 -13.86 -15.37
N ALA A 137 21.15 -13.61 -14.96
CA ALA A 137 22.19 -14.62 -14.80
C ALA A 137 22.24 -15.28 -13.40
N SER A 138 21.43 -14.85 -12.41
CA SER A 138 21.53 -15.32 -11.00
C SER A 138 20.85 -16.64 -10.69
N GLY A 139 20.62 -17.50 -11.70
CA GLY A 139 19.88 -18.76 -11.48
C GLY A 139 18.45 -18.54 -10.96
N GLY A 140 17.86 -17.36 -11.19
CA GLY A 140 16.48 -17.05 -10.79
C GLY A 140 16.35 -16.25 -9.50
N ALA A 141 17.41 -16.09 -8.68
CA ALA A 141 17.30 -15.43 -7.38
C ALA A 141 17.06 -13.91 -7.46
N VAL A 142 16.19 -13.40 -6.59
CA VAL A 142 16.02 -11.97 -6.33
C VAL A 142 17.08 -11.54 -5.30
N LEU A 143 17.87 -10.53 -5.67
CA LEU A 143 18.95 -9.99 -4.88
C LEU A 143 18.61 -8.58 -4.37
N ALA A 144 19.35 -8.11 -3.39
CA ALA A 144 19.37 -6.73 -2.94
C ALA A 144 20.72 -6.11 -3.31
N SER A 145 20.70 -4.98 -4.04
CA SER A 145 21.90 -4.32 -4.58
C SER A 145 21.88 -2.83 -4.27
N ASN A 146 23.06 -2.25 -4.04
CA ASN A 146 23.21 -0.80 -3.83
C ASN A 146 23.39 0.00 -5.14
N THR A 147 23.65 -0.69 -6.26
CA THR A 147 24.01 -0.05 -7.54
C THR A 147 23.04 -0.39 -8.67
N ARG A 148 22.19 -1.39 -8.46
CA ARG A 148 21.23 -1.90 -9.45
C ARG A 148 19.85 -2.04 -8.84
N ARG A 149 18.83 -1.99 -9.68
CA ARG A 149 17.43 -2.10 -9.29
C ARG A 149 16.59 -2.67 -10.43
N THR A 150 15.60 -3.47 -10.08
CA THR A 150 14.62 -4.02 -11.03
C THR A 150 13.23 -3.50 -10.68
N ARG A 151 12.43 -3.22 -11.71
CA ARG A 151 11.01 -2.90 -11.52
C ARG A 151 10.18 -4.17 -11.41
N PHE A 152 9.30 -4.18 -10.42
CA PHE A 152 8.36 -5.25 -10.13
C PHE A 152 6.94 -4.74 -10.27
N THR A 153 6.09 -5.54 -10.92
CA THR A 153 4.65 -5.33 -10.94
C THR A 153 4.06 -6.03 -9.71
N ILE A 154 3.26 -5.30 -8.93
CA ILE A 154 2.61 -5.82 -7.74
C ILE A 154 1.11 -5.64 -7.90
N GLY A 155 0.35 -6.70 -7.73
CA GLY A 155 -1.09 -6.69 -7.93
C GLY A 155 -1.84 -7.57 -6.94
N ILE A 156 -3.08 -7.18 -6.63
CA ILE A 156 -3.99 -7.95 -5.79
C ILE A 156 -4.38 -9.23 -6.54
N VAL A 157 -4.35 -10.37 -5.85
CA VAL A 157 -4.66 -11.69 -6.43
C VAL A 157 -6.16 -11.85 -6.74
N ALA A 158 -7.03 -11.13 -6.03
CA ALA A 158 -8.47 -11.28 -6.14
C ALA A 158 -9.03 -10.79 -7.48
N ALA A 159 -9.68 -11.69 -8.22
CA ALA A 159 -10.29 -11.40 -9.53
C ALA A 159 -11.37 -10.30 -9.52
N ALA A 160 -11.95 -9.98 -8.36
CA ALA A 160 -12.99 -8.96 -8.22
C ALA A 160 -12.44 -7.53 -8.09
N GLN A 161 -11.12 -7.35 -7.96
CA GLN A 161 -10.54 -6.04 -7.70
C GLN A 161 -9.98 -5.41 -8.97
N PRO A 162 -10.45 -4.22 -9.38
CA PRO A 162 -10.00 -3.60 -10.62
C PRO A 162 -8.55 -3.11 -10.50
N ASP A 163 -7.87 -2.98 -11.62
CA ASP A 163 -6.58 -2.31 -11.72
C ASP A 163 -6.65 -0.90 -11.13
N GLY A 164 -5.55 -0.45 -10.52
CA GLY A 164 -5.51 0.89 -9.90
C GLY A 164 -6.10 0.97 -8.49
N THR A 165 -6.73 -0.10 -8.02
CA THR A 165 -7.18 -0.26 -6.64
C THR A 165 -6.05 -0.02 -5.64
N ILE A 166 -6.31 0.72 -4.56
CA ILE A 166 -5.31 0.93 -3.50
C ILE A 166 -5.11 -0.37 -2.71
N MET A 167 -3.87 -0.85 -2.69
CA MET A 167 -3.44 -2.02 -1.93
C MET A 167 -3.28 -1.67 -0.45
N ILE A 168 -3.86 -2.51 0.41
CA ILE A 168 -3.80 -2.40 1.87
C ILE A 168 -3.18 -3.65 2.48
N GLY A 169 -2.71 -3.57 3.73
CA GLY A 169 -1.89 -4.62 4.34
C GLY A 169 -2.51 -6.02 4.33
N THR A 170 -3.84 -6.12 4.38
CA THR A 170 -4.61 -7.38 4.37
C THR A 170 -4.76 -8.00 2.98
N ASP A 171 -4.38 -7.29 1.92
CA ASP A 171 -4.51 -7.81 0.55
C ASP A 171 -3.48 -8.90 0.30
N LYS A 172 -3.93 -10.00 -0.32
CA LYS A 172 -3.03 -10.97 -0.94
C LYS A 172 -2.58 -10.42 -2.29
N VAL A 173 -1.26 -10.38 -2.49
CA VAL A 173 -0.63 -9.83 -3.69
C VAL A 173 0.28 -10.84 -4.37
N TYR A 174 0.37 -10.73 -5.68
CA TYR A 174 1.43 -11.36 -6.47
C TYR A 174 2.50 -10.31 -6.79
N ILE A 175 3.73 -10.78 -7.01
CA ILE A 175 4.86 -9.95 -7.43
C ILE A 175 5.43 -10.58 -8.71
N SER A 176 5.68 -9.78 -9.73
CA SER A 176 6.36 -10.23 -10.95
C SER A 176 7.40 -9.22 -11.42
N VAL A 177 8.42 -9.67 -12.16
CA VAL A 177 9.34 -8.75 -12.83
C VAL A 177 8.61 -8.06 -13.98
N THR A 178 8.52 -6.73 -13.96
CA THR A 178 7.72 -5.98 -14.94
C THR A 178 8.15 -6.26 -16.37
N ALA A 179 9.46 -6.40 -16.63
CA ALA A 179 9.99 -6.58 -17.98
C ALA A 179 9.68 -7.96 -18.60
N THR A 180 9.58 -9.01 -17.78
CA THR A 180 9.42 -10.40 -18.27
C THR A 180 8.10 -11.03 -17.87
N ASN A 181 7.33 -10.36 -17.01
CA ASN A 181 6.15 -10.88 -16.33
C ASN A 181 6.38 -12.22 -15.59
N GLN A 182 7.63 -12.53 -15.26
CA GLN A 182 7.96 -13.74 -14.49
C GLN A 182 7.59 -13.50 -13.04
N ALA A 183 6.75 -14.38 -12.50
CA ALA A 183 6.31 -14.32 -11.11
C ALA A 183 7.46 -14.63 -10.15
N VAL A 184 7.52 -13.85 -9.08
CA VAL A 184 8.33 -14.13 -7.91
C VAL A 184 7.64 -15.22 -7.09
N GLY A 185 8.42 -16.20 -6.68
CA GLY A 185 8.01 -17.25 -5.77
C GLY A 185 9.06 -17.49 -4.69
N ILE A 186 8.80 -18.50 -3.88
CA ILE A 186 9.73 -18.96 -2.85
C ILE A 186 10.30 -20.29 -3.31
N ALA A 187 11.62 -20.38 -3.40
CA ALA A 187 12.32 -21.66 -3.45
C ALA A 187 12.56 -22.12 -2.01
N GLY A 188 11.93 -23.22 -1.62
CA GLY A 188 12.16 -23.86 -0.33
C GLY A 188 12.30 -25.37 -0.51
N GLY A 189 13.34 -25.96 0.09
CA GLY A 189 13.31 -27.37 0.45
C GLY A 189 12.07 -27.59 1.32
N SER A 190 11.26 -28.57 0.95
CA SER A 190 10.00 -28.93 1.59
C SER A 190 10.10 -29.00 3.12
N GLY A 191 9.55 -28.02 3.84
CA GLY A 191 9.35 -28.08 5.29
C GLY A 191 9.33 -26.71 5.96
N ALA A 192 8.19 -26.31 6.52
CA ALA A 192 8.01 -25.06 7.25
C ALA A 192 8.80 -24.96 8.58
N ASP A 193 9.63 -25.96 8.92
CA ASP A 193 10.14 -26.16 10.29
C ASP A 193 11.67 -26.22 10.44
N GLN A 194 12.48 -25.97 9.41
CA GLN A 194 13.94 -25.99 9.61
C GLN A 194 14.64 -24.90 8.81
N GLY A 195 14.97 -23.77 9.46
CA GLY A 195 16.17 -22.94 9.27
C GLY A 195 16.66 -22.59 7.86
N GLY A 196 15.88 -22.90 6.83
CA GLY A 196 16.25 -22.83 5.42
C GLY A 196 15.91 -21.45 4.91
N ASN A 197 16.88 -20.86 4.21
CA ASN A 197 16.65 -19.59 3.53
C ASN A 197 15.59 -19.81 2.45
N ASN A 198 14.35 -19.39 2.72
CA ASN A 198 13.26 -19.32 1.75
C ASN A 198 13.61 -18.25 0.71
N LEU A 199 14.45 -18.61 -0.27
CA LEU A 199 14.98 -17.67 -1.25
C LEU A 199 13.84 -17.17 -2.14
N LEU A 200 13.78 -15.86 -2.38
CA LEU A 200 12.92 -15.33 -3.43
C LEU A 200 13.55 -15.66 -4.77
N VAL A 201 12.80 -16.38 -5.61
CA VAL A 201 13.24 -16.77 -6.96
C VAL A 201 12.17 -16.46 -7.99
N LEU A 202 12.57 -16.32 -9.26
CA LEU A 202 11.63 -16.30 -10.37
C LEU A 202 11.31 -17.71 -10.85
N GLY A 203 10.07 -17.90 -11.29
CA GLY A 203 9.69 -19.11 -12.02
C GLY A 203 9.26 -20.28 -11.14
N ASN A 204 8.44 -20.02 -10.10
CA ASN A 204 7.75 -21.10 -9.41
C ASN A 204 6.86 -21.87 -10.41
N PRO A 205 7.09 -23.18 -10.65
CA PRO A 205 6.32 -23.97 -11.60
C PRO A 205 4.84 -24.17 -11.21
N ASN A 206 4.45 -23.82 -9.98
CA ASN A 206 3.10 -24.05 -9.45
C ASN A 206 2.20 -22.80 -9.42
N GLY A 207 2.54 -21.77 -10.19
CA GLY A 207 1.89 -20.45 -10.10
C GLY A 207 2.57 -19.56 -9.06
N GLY A 208 2.59 -18.25 -9.29
CA GLY A 208 3.30 -17.30 -8.43
C GLY A 208 2.90 -17.43 -6.96
N THR A 209 3.87 -17.33 -6.05
CA THR A 209 3.58 -17.29 -4.62
C THR A 209 2.76 -16.04 -4.30
N GLN A 210 1.75 -16.20 -3.45
CA GLN A 210 0.97 -15.08 -2.94
C GLN A 210 1.58 -14.62 -1.62
N PHE A 211 1.76 -13.31 -1.48
CA PHE A 211 2.26 -12.65 -0.29
C PHE A 211 1.16 -11.80 0.32
N ASN A 212 1.25 -11.45 1.59
CA ASN A 212 0.45 -10.32 2.07
C ASN A 212 1.14 -9.03 1.64
N PHE A 213 0.37 -8.00 1.33
CA PHE A 213 0.94 -6.68 1.14
C PHE A 213 1.64 -6.16 2.41
N SER A 214 1.21 -6.61 3.58
CA SER A 214 1.91 -6.35 4.85
C SER A 214 3.30 -6.98 4.94
N ASP A 215 3.67 -7.95 4.09
CA ASP A 215 4.99 -8.61 4.16
C ASP A 215 6.14 -7.63 3.83
N PHE A 216 5.88 -6.54 3.11
CA PHE A 216 6.85 -5.44 2.98
C PHE A 216 7.18 -4.75 4.33
N ALA A 217 6.41 -4.99 5.41
CA ALA A 217 6.70 -4.49 6.75
C ALA A 217 7.72 -5.32 7.55
N GLY A 218 8.25 -6.41 7.01
CA GLY A 218 9.13 -7.30 7.79
C GLY A 218 9.03 -8.78 7.41
N GLY A 219 8.16 -9.17 6.48
CA GLY A 219 8.10 -10.54 5.96
C GLY A 219 9.23 -10.89 5.00
N PHE A 220 10.02 -9.91 4.54
CA PHE A 220 11.19 -10.13 3.67
C PHE A 220 12.48 -9.76 4.38
N GLY A 221 13.48 -10.63 4.34
CA GLY A 221 14.80 -10.40 4.92
C GLY A 221 15.92 -10.55 3.91
N LEU A 222 17.15 -10.39 4.38
CA LEU A 222 18.35 -10.71 3.62
C LEU A 222 18.98 -11.99 4.18
N ALA A 223 19.60 -12.78 3.31
CA ALA A 223 20.49 -13.85 3.73
C ALA A 223 21.87 -13.26 4.08
N ASP A 224 22.57 -13.88 5.01
CA ASP A 224 23.94 -13.48 5.41
C ASP A 224 24.98 -13.80 4.31
N GLU A 225 24.61 -14.60 3.31
CA GLU A 225 25.46 -14.97 2.19
C GLU A 225 25.53 -13.84 1.14
N ASN A 226 26.72 -13.27 1.00
CA ASN A 226 27.03 -12.33 -0.09
C ASN A 226 27.30 -13.14 -1.36
N VAL A 227 26.52 -12.86 -2.42
CA VAL A 227 26.62 -13.58 -3.71
C VAL A 227 27.65 -12.92 -4.64
N GLY A 228 28.34 -11.87 -4.17
CA GLY A 228 29.34 -11.09 -4.89
C GLY A 228 28.88 -9.64 -5.15
N ASN A 229 29.82 -8.72 -5.37
CA ASN A 229 29.59 -7.30 -5.68
C ASN A 229 28.66 -6.55 -4.69
N ASP A 230 28.72 -6.87 -3.40
CA ASP A 230 27.84 -6.31 -2.36
C ASP A 230 26.34 -6.60 -2.56
N GLU A 231 26.01 -7.71 -3.23
CA GLU A 231 24.65 -8.18 -3.44
C GLU A 231 24.29 -9.28 -2.43
N LEU A 232 23.11 -9.15 -1.81
CA LEU A 232 22.60 -10.08 -0.80
C LEU A 232 21.33 -10.76 -1.32
N VAL A 233 21.12 -12.04 -1.02
CA VAL A 233 19.90 -12.72 -1.46
C VAL A 233 18.70 -12.24 -0.64
N VAL A 234 17.59 -11.93 -1.30
CA VAL A 234 16.33 -11.62 -0.63
C VAL A 234 15.64 -12.94 -0.24
N THR A 235 15.18 -13.01 1.00
CA THR A 235 14.52 -14.18 1.59
C THR A 235 13.13 -13.82 2.08
N TRP A 236 12.21 -14.78 2.09
CA TRP A 236 10.91 -14.65 2.72
C TRP A 236 10.96 -15.28 4.12
N ARG A 237 10.78 -14.47 5.15
CA ARG A 237 10.87 -14.90 6.54
C ARG A 237 9.51 -15.31 7.12
N GLY A 238 8.41 -15.04 6.40
CA GLY A 238 7.05 -15.28 6.90
C GLY A 238 6.59 -14.19 7.88
N GLU A 239 5.40 -14.36 8.44
CA GLU A 239 4.75 -13.35 9.29
C GLU A 239 5.36 -13.24 10.69
N ASP A 240 6.00 -14.30 11.19
CA ASP A 240 6.45 -14.44 12.59
C ASP A 240 7.93 -14.11 12.81
N LEU A 241 8.70 -13.84 11.75
CA LEU A 241 10.12 -13.58 11.83
C LEU A 241 10.45 -12.14 11.44
N ALA A 242 11.34 -11.50 12.21
CA ALA A 242 11.76 -10.13 11.99
C ALA A 242 12.68 -10.00 10.77
N GLY A 243 12.09 -9.82 9.59
CA GLY A 243 12.81 -9.39 8.38
C GLY A 243 13.06 -7.88 8.34
N GLU A 244 13.58 -7.41 7.20
CA GLU A 244 13.78 -5.99 6.92
C GLU A 244 12.48 -5.33 6.44
N ARG A 245 12.36 -4.01 6.69
CA ARG A 245 11.27 -3.21 6.16
C ARG A 245 11.63 -2.71 4.75
N TRP A 246 10.71 -2.89 3.82
CA TRP A 246 10.83 -2.49 2.43
C TRP A 246 9.69 -1.56 2.04
N GLU A 247 9.94 -0.66 1.11
CA GLU A 247 8.95 0.26 0.55
C GLU A 247 8.92 0.20 -0.98
N LEU A 248 7.78 0.59 -1.54
CA LEU A 248 7.58 0.68 -2.98
C LEU A 248 7.78 2.12 -3.45
N VAL A 249 8.63 2.32 -4.45
CA VAL A 249 8.94 3.64 -5.03
C VAL A 249 8.89 3.62 -6.55
N PHE A 250 8.68 4.77 -7.19
CA PHE A 250 8.59 4.90 -8.65
C PHE A 250 9.96 5.02 -9.34
#